data_AF-A0A2N6CGH0-F1
#
_entry.id   AF-A0A2N6CGH0-F1
#
_cell.length_a   1.000
_cell.length_b   1.000
_cell.length_c   1.000
_cell.angle_alpha   90.00
_cell.angle_beta   90.00
_cell.angle_gamma   90.00
#
_symmetry.space_group_name_H-M   'P 1'
#
loop_
_entity.id
_entity.type
_entity.pdbx_description
1 polymer ?
#
loop_
_entity_poly.entity_id
_entity_poly.type
_entity_poly.pdbx_seq_one_letter_code
_entity_poly.pdbx_strand_id
1 'polypeptide(L)'
;MNTASGQAKPTYDTSRIIGVVLPDDGTDLDLIRALRDEKNVIASTAITCRGIGILESVRDAVKGKLPPSELVRLVTVIVPDSEAKDLFEFIYEKANIGREAGGGVWMGMPISATRYTLPSGVPDERMRTRHDDE
;
A
#
# COMPACT_ATOMS: atom_id res chain seq x y z
N MET A 1 38.16 28.50 22.24
CA MET A 1 37.19 27.45 22.66
C MET A 1 35.80 28.06 22.53
N ASN A 2 35.05 27.68 21.49
CA ASN A 2 33.65 28.08 21.34
C ASN A 2 32.83 26.79 21.26
N THR A 3 32.09 26.49 22.33
CA THR A 3 31.08 25.43 22.36
C THR A 3 29.86 25.93 21.60
N ALA A 4 29.74 25.54 20.34
CA ALA A 4 28.50 25.74 19.59
C ALA A 4 27.41 24.86 20.22
N SER A 5 26.31 25.53 20.55
CA SER A 5 25.04 25.04 21.07
C SER A 5 24.57 23.74 20.42
N GLY A 6 24.14 22.78 21.24
CA GLY A 6 23.44 21.58 20.80
C GLY A 6 22.14 21.92 20.08
N GLN A 7 22.20 22.00 18.76
CA GLN A 7 21.03 21.80 17.92
C GLN A 7 20.68 20.31 18.03
N ALA A 8 19.52 20.00 18.61
CA ALA A 8 18.92 18.69 18.47
C ALA A 8 18.82 18.40 16.97
N LYS A 9 19.58 17.40 16.50
CA LYS A 9 19.44 16.90 15.13
C LYS A 9 17.98 16.48 14.99
N PRO A 10 17.23 16.98 13.99
CA PRO A 10 15.91 16.42 13.72
C PRO A 10 16.11 14.94 13.43
N THR A 11 15.66 14.08 14.35
CA THR A 11 15.56 12.65 14.07
C THR A 11 14.38 12.54 13.13
N TYR A 12 14.63 12.64 11.83
CA TYR A 12 13.62 12.24 10.86
C TYR A 12 13.47 10.73 11.02
N ASP A 13 12.32 10.28 11.51
CA ASP A 13 11.99 8.87 11.42
C ASP A 13 12.13 8.47 9.95
N THR A 14 12.95 7.45 9.70
CA THR A 14 13.02 6.84 8.38
C THR A 14 11.61 6.42 7.98
N SER A 15 11.28 6.56 6.69
CA SER A 15 9.99 6.13 6.17
C SER A 15 10.15 4.86 5.35
N ARG A 16 9.11 4.04 5.31
CA ARG A 16 9.00 2.88 4.44
C ARG A 16 7.83 3.07 3.49
N ILE A 17 7.99 2.53 2.29
CA ILE A 17 6.88 2.32 1.37
C ILE A 17 6.49 0.85 1.40
N ILE A 18 5.20 0.58 1.57
CA ILE A 18 4.61 -0.74 1.42
C ILE A 18 3.77 -0.69 0.14
N GLY A 19 4.07 -1.59 -0.79
CA GLY A 19 3.28 -1.79 -2.00
C GLY A 19 2.59 -3.13 -1.95
N VAL A 20 1.34 -3.17 -2.40
CA VAL A 20 0.56 -4.40 -2.53
C VAL A 20 -0.11 -4.43 -3.89
N VAL A 21 0.04 -5.55 -4.60
CA VAL A 21 -0.69 -5.87 -5.82
C VAL A 21 -1.78 -6.84 -5.45
N LEU A 22 -3.01 -6.53 -5.82
CA LEU A 22 -4.21 -7.30 -5.50
C LEU A 22 -4.98 -7.67 -6.77
N PRO A 23 -5.64 -8.83 -6.80
CA PRO A 23 -6.60 -9.15 -7.84
C PRO A 23 -7.72 -8.10 -7.88
N ASP A 24 -8.30 -7.88 -9.07
CA ASP A 24 -9.44 -6.97 -9.25
C ASP A 24 -10.76 -7.64 -8.83
N ASP A 25 -10.85 -8.05 -7.56
CA ASP A 25 -12.01 -8.73 -6.96
C ASP A 25 -12.64 -7.96 -5.79
N GLY A 26 -12.20 -6.71 -5.57
CA GLY A 26 -12.65 -5.83 -4.50
C GLY A 26 -11.85 -5.93 -3.21
N THR A 27 -10.86 -6.85 -3.11
CA THR A 27 -9.96 -6.96 -1.95
C THR A 27 -9.24 -5.64 -1.65
N ASP A 28 -8.95 -4.84 -2.67
CA ASP A 28 -8.34 -3.51 -2.55
C ASP A 28 -9.22 -2.51 -1.77
N LEU A 29 -10.52 -2.48 -2.06
CA LEU A 29 -11.46 -1.57 -1.42
C LEU A 29 -11.64 -1.95 0.05
N ASP A 30 -11.71 -3.24 0.32
CA ASP A 30 -11.80 -3.76 1.68
C ASP A 30 -10.51 -3.51 2.47
N LEU A 31 -9.34 -3.61 1.82
CA LEU A 31 -8.06 -3.24 2.42
C LEU A 31 -7.99 -1.73 2.71
N ILE A 32 -8.37 -0.85 1.77
CA ILE A 32 -8.35 0.61 1.95
C ILE A 32 -9.27 1.03 3.12
N ARG A 33 -10.44 0.40 3.24
CA ARG A 33 -11.35 0.60 4.39
C ARG A 33 -10.69 0.18 5.69
N ALA A 34 -10.12 -1.02 5.73
CA ALA A 34 -9.47 -1.53 6.93
C ALA A 34 -8.24 -0.72 7.36
N LEU A 35 -7.44 -0.23 6.39
CA LEU A 35 -6.33 0.68 6.63
C LEU A 35 -6.79 1.96 7.33
N ARG A 36 -7.92 2.54 6.89
CA ARG A 36 -8.52 3.70 7.55
C ARG A 36 -9.07 3.34 8.94
N ASP A 37 -9.97 2.37 9.01
CA ASP A 37 -10.81 2.14 10.18
C ASP A 37 -10.04 1.48 11.33
N GLU A 38 -9.06 0.62 11.01
CA GLU A 38 -8.32 -0.17 12.01
C GLU A 38 -6.90 0.35 12.26
N LYS A 39 -6.30 1.04 11.28
CA LYS A 39 -4.90 1.52 11.36
C LYS A 39 -4.76 3.03 11.25
N ASN A 40 -5.86 3.78 11.06
CA ASN A 40 -5.85 5.22 10.87
C ASN A 40 -4.93 5.69 9.72
N VAL A 41 -4.73 4.81 8.73
CA VAL A 41 -3.98 5.12 7.51
C VAL A 41 -4.96 5.74 6.51
N ILE A 42 -4.94 7.08 6.45
CA ILE A 42 -5.81 7.87 5.56
C ILE A 42 -5.13 8.30 4.26
N ALA A 43 -3.82 8.05 4.13
CA ALA A 43 -3.01 8.38 2.97
C ALA A 43 -2.50 7.11 2.27
N SER A 44 -3.25 6.65 1.26
CA SER A 44 -2.86 5.55 0.39
C SER A 44 -3.10 5.92 -1.07
N THR A 45 -2.23 5.49 -1.97
CA THR A 45 -2.46 5.60 -3.41
C THR A 45 -2.95 4.27 -3.96
N ALA A 46 -4.05 4.25 -4.70
CA ALA A 46 -4.54 3.06 -5.38
C ALA A 46 -4.67 3.30 -6.88
N ILE A 47 -3.97 2.52 -7.70
CA ILE A 47 -4.03 2.61 -9.16
C ILE A 47 -4.43 1.27 -9.77
N THR A 48 -5.17 1.32 -10.87
CA THR A 48 -5.50 0.15 -11.68
C THR A 48 -4.40 -0.07 -12.71
N CYS A 49 -3.89 -1.30 -12.82
CA CYS A 49 -2.84 -1.65 -13.77
C CYS A 49 -3.02 -3.08 -14.31
N ARG A 50 -2.09 -3.52 -15.17
CA ARG A 50 -2.05 -4.89 -15.69
C ARG A 50 -0.92 -5.69 -15.04
N GLY A 51 -1.24 -6.85 -14.49
CA GLY A 51 -0.31 -7.76 -13.81
C GLY A 51 -0.19 -9.10 -14.52
N ILE A 52 0.91 -9.82 -14.27
CA ILE A 52 1.12 -11.20 -14.74
C ILE A 52 1.49 -12.06 -13.54
N GLY A 53 0.60 -12.98 -13.15
CA GLY A 53 0.87 -13.96 -12.10
C GLY A 53 1.72 -15.12 -12.62
N ILE A 54 3.05 -15.04 -12.46
CA ILE A 54 3.99 -16.03 -13.01
C ILE A 54 3.76 -17.43 -12.41
N LEU A 55 3.36 -17.52 -11.14
CA LEU A 55 3.19 -18.80 -10.44
C LEU A 55 1.80 -19.42 -10.62
N GLU A 56 0.77 -18.59 -10.81
CA GLU A 56 -0.62 -19.04 -10.98
C GLU A 56 -0.86 -19.65 -12.38
N SER A 57 -0.17 -19.09 -13.37
CA SER A 57 -0.28 -19.46 -14.79
C SER A 57 0.52 -20.69 -15.21
N VAL A 58 1.13 -21.43 -14.26
CA VAL A 58 2.02 -22.57 -14.59
C VAL A 58 1.27 -23.69 -15.32
N ARG A 59 -0.05 -23.80 -15.17
CA ARG A 59 -0.85 -24.83 -15.85
C ARG A 59 -0.92 -24.62 -17.37
N ASP A 60 -0.90 -23.37 -17.84
CA ASP A 60 -1.03 -23.01 -19.26
C ASP A 60 0.25 -22.34 -19.82
N ALA A 61 1.35 -22.42 -19.08
CA ALA A 61 2.60 -21.76 -19.45
C ALA A 61 3.22 -22.37 -20.71
N VAL A 62 3.17 -21.63 -21.83
CA VAL A 62 3.89 -21.99 -23.06
C VAL A 62 5.32 -21.48 -22.98
N LYS A 63 6.30 -22.39 -23.13
CA LYS A 63 7.73 -22.05 -23.12
C LYS A 63 8.03 -20.87 -24.06
N GLY A 64 8.63 -19.82 -23.51
CA GLY A 64 9.02 -18.62 -24.27
C GLY A 64 7.88 -17.62 -24.52
N LYS A 65 6.69 -17.83 -23.95
CA LYS A 65 5.60 -16.85 -23.97
C LYS A 65 5.27 -16.41 -22.55
N LEU A 66 4.99 -15.12 -22.39
CA LEU A 66 4.41 -14.62 -21.15
C LEU A 66 2.93 -15.03 -21.10
N PRO A 67 2.42 -15.39 -19.90
CA PRO A 67 0.99 -15.55 -19.69
C PRO A 67 0.21 -14.27 -20.04
N PRO A 68 -1.10 -14.37 -20.29
CA PRO A 68 -1.97 -13.21 -20.41
C PRO A 68 -1.83 -12.29 -19.19
N SER A 69 -1.87 -10.99 -19.42
CA SER A 69 -1.95 -10.01 -18.33
C SER A 69 -3.40 -9.81 -17.89
N GLU A 70 -3.62 -9.68 -16.60
CA GLU A 70 -4.94 -9.46 -16.01
C GLU A 70 -5.02 -8.08 -15.36
N LEU A 71 -6.26 -7.63 -15.12
CA LEU A 71 -6.50 -6.38 -14.39
C LEU A 71 -6.19 -6.62 -12.91
N VAL A 72 -5.36 -5.75 -12.34
CA VAL A 72 -4.96 -5.81 -10.93
C VAL A 72 -4.95 -4.40 -10.35
N ARG A 73 -4.90 -4.32 -9.02
CA ARG A 73 -4.75 -3.07 -8.30
C ARG A 73 -3.43 -2.98 -7.58
N LEU A 74 -2.74 -1.86 -7.74
CA LEU A 74 -1.59 -1.49 -6.93
C LEU A 74 -2.02 -0.48 -5.87
N VAL A 75 -1.94 -0.86 -4.61
CA VAL A 75 -2.09 0.04 -3.46
C VAL A 75 -0.72 0.29 -2.85
N THR A 76 -0.38 1.55 -2.59
CA THR A 76 0.85 1.93 -1.89
C THR A 76 0.56 2.83 -0.69
N VAL A 77 1.33 2.61 0.37
CA VAL A 77 1.25 3.37 1.62
C VAL A 77 2.67 3.73 2.05
N ILE A 78 2.86 4.95 2.56
CA ILE A 78 4.13 5.39 3.17
C ILE A 78 3.89 5.59 4.67
N VAL A 79 4.73 4.97 5.50
CA VAL A 79 4.63 5.00 6.96
C VAL A 79 5.99 5.19 7.64
N PRO A 80 6.03 5.62 8.91
CA PRO A 80 7.26 5.55 9.71
C PRO A 80 7.82 4.12 9.77
N ASP A 81 9.15 3.99 9.78
CA ASP A 81 9.85 2.71 9.85
C ASP A 81 9.47 1.90 11.09
N SER A 82 9.18 2.58 12.21
CA SER A 82 8.71 1.98 13.46
C SER A 82 7.35 1.27 13.33
N GLU A 83 6.52 1.68 12.38
CA GLU A 83 5.17 1.12 12.15
C GLU A 83 5.14 0.16 10.95
N ALA A 84 6.20 0.16 10.13
CA ALA A 84 6.20 -0.47 8.83
C ALA A 84 6.02 -1.99 8.90
N LYS A 85 6.65 -2.65 9.89
CA LYS A 85 6.53 -4.10 10.07
C LYS A 85 5.08 -4.49 10.42
N ASP A 86 4.51 -3.84 11.42
CA ASP A 86 3.16 -4.16 11.91
C ASP A 86 2.11 -3.88 10.84
N LEU A 87 2.30 -2.81 10.05
CA LEU A 87 1.40 -2.52 8.92
C LEU A 87 1.57 -3.53 7.77
N PHE A 88 2.79 -3.98 7.49
CA PHE A 88 3.05 -5.01 6.49
C PHE A 88 2.34 -6.32 6.85
N GLU A 89 2.47 -6.78 8.10
CA GLU A 89 1.80 -7.99 8.60
C GLU A 89 0.27 -7.82 8.54
N PHE A 90 -0.24 -6.66 8.95
CA PHE A 90 -1.67 -6.36 8.82
C PHE A 90 -2.16 -6.43 7.37
N ILE A 91 -1.45 -5.83 6.42
CA ILE A 91 -1.81 -5.87 5.00
C ILE A 91 -1.79 -7.31 4.48
N TYR A 92 -0.76 -8.08 4.84
CA TYR A 92 -0.63 -9.48 4.42
C TYR A 92 -1.84 -10.32 4.84
N GLU A 93 -2.22 -10.23 6.12
CA GLU A 93 -3.35 -10.97 6.68
C GLU A 93 -4.69 -10.43 6.14
N LYS A 94 -4.89 -9.10 6.19
CA LYS A 94 -6.17 -8.48 5.82
C LYS A 94 -6.53 -8.68 4.36
N ALA A 95 -5.53 -8.59 3.47
CA ALA A 95 -5.71 -8.84 2.04
C ALA A 95 -5.64 -10.33 1.68
N ASN A 96 -5.42 -11.21 2.67
CA ASN A 96 -5.31 -12.66 2.47
C ASN A 96 -4.28 -13.02 1.39
N ILE A 97 -3.09 -12.41 1.42
CA ILE A 97 -2.07 -12.56 0.36
C ILE A 97 -1.61 -14.02 0.21
N GLY A 98 -1.64 -14.81 1.28
CA GLY A 98 -1.20 -16.20 1.28
C GLY A 98 -2.06 -17.17 0.47
N ARG A 99 -3.23 -16.76 -0.03
CA ARG A 99 -4.08 -17.61 -0.88
C ARG A 99 -3.52 -17.74 -2.30
N GLU A 100 -3.97 -18.76 -3.02
CA GLU A 100 -3.76 -18.86 -4.47
C GLU A 100 -4.34 -17.61 -5.15
N ALA A 101 -3.58 -16.99 -6.06
CA ALA A 101 -3.95 -15.73 -6.71
C ALA A 101 -4.13 -14.52 -5.77
N GLY A 102 -3.62 -14.57 -4.53
CA GLY A 102 -3.78 -13.49 -3.55
C GLY A 102 -3.03 -12.20 -3.88
N GLY A 103 -2.18 -12.22 -4.92
CA GLY A 103 -1.33 -11.11 -5.30
C GLY A 103 0.00 -11.13 -4.55
N GLY A 104 0.51 -9.96 -4.17
CA GLY A 104 1.80 -9.86 -3.50
C GLY A 104 2.01 -8.54 -2.78
N VAL A 105 2.76 -8.59 -1.69
CA VAL A 105 3.12 -7.41 -0.88
C VAL A 105 4.64 -7.29 -0.78
N TRP A 106 5.15 -6.07 -0.82
CA TRP A 106 6.56 -5.77 -0.63
C TRP A 106 6.75 -4.50 0.20
N MET A 107 7.92 -4.40 0.82
CA MET A 107 8.32 -3.23 1.59
C MET A 107 9.69 -2.74 1.09
N GLY A 108 9.86 -1.43 1.00
CA GLY A 108 11.09 -0.81 0.52
C GLY A 108 11.36 0.55 1.15
N MET A 109 12.45 1.17 0.70
CA MET A 109 12.74 2.57 1.01
C MET A 109 12.13 3.47 -0.07
N PRO A 110 11.36 4.52 0.28
CA PRO A 110 10.92 5.50 -0.69
C PRO A 110 12.11 6.31 -1.21
N ILE A 111 12.06 6.76 -2.47
CA ILE A 111 13.07 7.66 -3.05
C ILE A 111 13.13 8.99 -2.26
N SER A 112 11.94 9.50 -1.90
CA SER A 112 11.76 10.65 -1.02
C SER A 112 10.36 10.58 -0.40
N ALA A 113 10.21 11.13 0.80
CA ALA A 113 8.92 11.32 1.46
C ALA A 113 8.95 12.64 2.23
N THR A 114 7.87 13.41 2.18
CA THR A 114 7.72 14.65 2.93
C THR A 114 6.42 14.56 3.72
N ARG A 115 6.48 14.81 5.03
CA ARG A 115 5.28 14.85 5.86
C ARG A 115 4.46 16.09 5.49
N TYR A 116 3.16 15.88 5.29
CA TYR A 116 2.19 16.93 5.10
C TYR A 116 1.00 16.66 6.01
N THR A 117 0.53 17.68 6.71
CA THR A 117 -0.65 17.61 7.56
C THR A 117 -1.69 18.53 6.97
N LEU A 118 -2.91 18.00 6.76
CA LEU A 118 -4.02 18.82 6.29
C LEU A 118 -4.33 19.92 7.33
N PRO A 119 -4.69 21.14 6.89
CA PRO A 119 -5.17 22.18 7.78
C PRO A 119 -6.40 21.72 8.58
N SER A 120 -6.59 22.31 9.77
CA SER A 120 -7.80 22.04 10.56
C SER A 120 -9.06 22.55 9.85
N GLY A 121 -10.18 21.84 10.04
CA GLY A 121 -11.49 22.23 9.49
C GLY A 121 -11.73 21.83 8.03
N VAL A 122 -10.82 21.07 7.42
CA VAL A 122 -11.08 20.41 6.13
C VAL A 122 -12.12 19.29 6.35
N PRO A 123 -13.28 19.32 5.68
CA PRO A 123 -14.26 18.24 5.77
C PRO A 123 -13.70 16.95 5.19
N ASP A 124 -14.06 15.81 5.80
CA ASP A 124 -13.77 14.51 5.20
C ASP A 124 -14.51 14.37 3.86
N GLU A 125 -13.81 13.81 2.86
CA GLU A 125 -14.43 13.48 1.59
C GLU A 125 -15.55 12.44 1.80
N ARG A 126 -16.69 12.66 1.15
CA ARG A 126 -17.81 11.71 1.19
C ARG A 126 -17.35 10.40 0.56
N MET A 127 -17.35 9.33 1.34
CA MET A 127 -16.98 8.01 0.85
C MET A 127 -17.96 7.55 -0.21
N ARG A 128 -17.45 7.21 -1.39
CA ARG A 128 -18.23 6.62 -2.47
C ARG A 128 -18.67 5.22 -2.04
N THR A 129 -19.97 4.98 -2.03
CA THR A 129 -20.58 3.71 -1.64
C THR A 129 -20.82 2.85 -2.88
N ARG A 130 -20.92 1.52 -2.72
CA ARG A 130 -21.19 0.62 -3.87
C ARG A 130 -22.51 0.94 -4.59
N HIS A 131 -23.43 1.64 -3.93
CA HIS A 131 -24.69 2.11 -4.51
C HIS A 131 -24.54 3.33 -5.43
N ASP A 132 -23.40 4.02 -5.41
CA ASP A 132 -23.17 5.20 -6.25
C ASP A 132 -22.69 4.84 -7.67
N ASP A 133 -22.44 3.56 -7.94
CA ASP A 133 -21.95 3.02 -9.23
C ASP A 133 -23.01 2.16 -9.97
N GLU A 134 -24.25 2.09 -9.45
CA GLU A 134 -25.45 1.53 -10.11
C GLU A 134 -26.29 2.63 -10.78
#